data_AF-A0A231RQR8-F1
#
_entry.id   AF-A0A231RQR8-F1
#
_cell.length_a   1.000
_cell.length_b   1.000
_cell.length_c   1.000
_cell.angle_alpha   90.00
_cell.angle_beta   90.00
_cell.angle_gamma   90.00
#
_symmetry.space_group_name_H-M   'P 1'
#
loop_
_entity.id
_entity.type
_entity.pdbx_description
1 polymer ?
#
loop_
_entity_poly.entity_id
_entity_poly.type
_entity_poly.pdbx_seq_one_letter_code
_entity_poly.pdbx_strand_id
1 'polypeptide(L)'
;MRITGGSAFPRVNYTNYVPFYPGITIRQALASTGLVDFGPAGFIRNVAGIPISGAVEVRLRYNGRVIPQTLLNASAEPGSIIGLELHYSSTGAIPIPL
;
A
#
# COMPACT_ATOMS: atom_id res chain seq x y z
N MET A 1 -7.93 -1.51 6.91
CA MET A 1 -6.66 -1.31 6.17
C MET A 1 -5.49 -1.36 7.13
N ARG A 2 -4.36 -1.95 6.72
CA ARG A 2 -3.11 -1.99 7.48
C ARG A 2 -1.94 -1.54 6.60
N ILE A 3 -1.07 -0.67 7.12
CA ILE A 3 0.21 -0.32 6.49
C ILE A 3 1.32 -0.71 7.46
N THR A 4 2.34 -1.40 6.97
CA THR A 4 3.58 -1.64 7.72
C THR A 4 4.79 -1.30 6.86
N GLY A 5 5.77 -0.64 7.46
CA GLY A 5 7.06 -0.38 6.85
C GLY A 5 8.12 -1.43 7.13
N GLY A 6 7.78 -2.46 7.94
CA GLY A 6 8.74 -3.46 8.40
C GLY A 6 9.99 -2.84 9.01
N SER A 7 11.15 -3.42 8.72
CA SER A 7 12.46 -2.87 9.12
C SER A 7 12.90 -1.68 8.29
N ALA A 8 12.40 -1.53 7.05
CA ALA A 8 12.79 -0.46 6.14
C ALA A 8 12.26 0.91 6.58
N PHE A 9 11.03 0.95 7.09
CA PHE A 9 10.35 2.15 7.56
C PHE A 9 9.67 1.88 8.92
N PRO A 10 10.41 1.73 10.03
CA PRO A 10 9.87 1.25 11.30
C PRO A 10 8.82 2.18 11.93
N ARG A 11 8.80 3.46 11.54
CA ARG A 11 7.80 4.45 11.98
C ARG A 11 6.48 4.37 11.20
N VAL A 12 6.43 3.59 10.11
CA VAL A 12 5.22 3.40 9.32
C VAL A 12 4.48 2.17 9.84
N ASN A 13 3.52 2.39 10.73
CA ASN A 13 2.63 1.34 11.22
C ASN A 13 1.24 1.93 11.48
N TYR A 14 0.33 1.73 10.54
CA TYR A 14 -1.01 2.33 10.57
C TYR A 14 -2.08 1.25 10.45
N THR A 15 -3.12 1.37 11.26
CA THR A 15 -4.35 0.58 11.12
C THR A 15 -5.52 1.54 11.06
N ASN A 16 -6.23 1.55 9.94
CA ASN A 16 -7.40 2.41 9.72
C ASN A 16 -8.63 1.56 9.40
N TYR A 17 -9.76 1.94 9.99
CA TYR A 17 -11.06 1.43 9.59
C TYR A 17 -11.54 2.19 8.36
N VAL A 18 -12.00 1.45 7.35
CA VAL A 18 -12.57 2.03 6.13
C VAL A 18 -14.04 1.64 6.09
N PRO A 19 -14.98 2.60 6.14
CA PRO A 19 -16.40 2.31 5.99
C PRO A 19 -16.65 1.61 4.65
N PHE A 20 -17.35 0.47 4.71
CA PHE A 20 -17.72 -0.28 3.52
C PHE A 20 -18.99 0.30 2.89
N TYR A 21 -19.02 0.34 1.56
CA TYR A 21 -20.25 0.48 0.79
C TYR A 21 -20.19 -0.45 -0.44
N PRO A 22 -21.34 -0.96 -0.93
CA PRO A 22 -21.37 -1.87 -2.07
C PRO A 22 -20.65 -1.28 -3.29
N GLY A 23 -19.75 -2.07 -3.88
CA GLY A 23 -18.97 -1.67 -5.06
C GLY A 23 -17.75 -0.81 -4.79
N ILE A 24 -17.41 -0.50 -3.52
CA ILE A 24 -16.14 0.14 -3.20
C ILE A 24 -14.97 -0.70 -3.72
N THR A 25 -14.05 -0.07 -4.45
CA THR A 25 -12.84 -0.75 -4.94
C THR A 25 -11.72 -0.72 -3.90
N ILE A 26 -10.74 -1.62 -4.04
CA ILE A 26 -9.52 -1.60 -3.21
C ILE A 26 -8.86 -0.20 -3.29
N ARG A 27 -8.79 0.39 -4.49
CA ARG A 27 -8.24 1.74 -4.71
C ARG A 27 -9.01 2.80 -3.94
N GLN A 28 -10.33 2.81 -4.03
CA GLN A 28 -11.17 3.79 -3.34
C GLN A 28 -11.06 3.64 -1.82
N ALA A 29 -11.02 2.41 -1.32
CA ALA A 29 -10.83 2.12 0.09
C ALA A 29 -9.46 2.60 0.62
N LEU A 30 -8.40 2.49 -0.19
CA LEU A 30 -7.08 3.02 0.16
C LEU A 30 -7.07 4.56 0.11
N ALA A 31 -7.60 5.16 -0.96
CA ALA A 31 -7.65 6.60 -1.17
C ALA A 31 -8.44 7.33 -0.06
N SER A 32 -9.54 6.73 0.41
CA SER A 32 -10.39 7.34 1.45
C SER A 32 -9.69 7.54 2.79
N THR A 33 -8.55 6.86 3.02
CA THR A 33 -7.75 7.05 4.23
C THR A 33 -6.87 8.29 4.21
N GLY A 34 -6.67 8.92 3.04
CA GLY A 34 -5.72 10.02 2.85
C GLY A 34 -4.25 9.64 3.00
N LEU A 35 -3.94 8.37 3.27
CA LEU A 35 -2.56 7.88 3.43
C LEU A 35 -1.97 7.33 2.14
N VAL A 36 -2.77 7.17 1.07
CA VAL A 36 -2.31 6.51 -0.16
C VAL A 36 -2.70 7.33 -1.36
N ASP A 37 -1.70 7.72 -2.15
CA ASP A 37 -1.90 8.41 -3.41
C ASP A 37 -1.55 7.52 -4.60
N PHE A 38 -2.23 7.80 -5.71
CA PHE A 38 -2.07 7.09 -6.97
C PHE A 38 -1.46 8.00 -8.04
N GLY A 39 -0.63 7.43 -8.90
CA GLY A 39 -0.05 8.14 -10.05
C GLY A 39 -0.95 8.10 -11.29
N PRO A 40 -0.55 8.76 -12.39
CA PRO A 40 -1.32 8.84 -13.63
C PRO A 40 -1.66 7.47 -14.25
N ALA A 41 -0.79 6.48 -14.09
CA ALA A 41 -1.00 5.11 -14.56
C ALA A 41 -1.89 4.26 -13.61
N GLY A 42 -2.39 4.85 -12.52
CA GLY A 42 -3.27 4.17 -11.54
C GLY A 42 -2.55 3.27 -10.53
N PHE A 43 -1.21 3.22 -10.57
CA PHE A 43 -0.39 2.54 -9.57
C PHE A 43 -0.23 3.39 -8.31
N ILE A 44 0.06 2.73 -7.19
CA ILE A 44 0.36 3.41 -5.92
C ILE A 44 1.68 4.18 -6.09
N ARG A 45 1.67 5.49 -5.79
CA ARG A 45 2.87 6.35 -5.87
C ARG A 45 3.37 6.84 -4.52
N ASN A 46 2.53 6.81 -3.49
CA ASN A 46 2.86 7.30 -2.16
C ASN A 46 2.07 6.51 -1.11
N VAL A 47 2.72 6.18 0.01
CA VAL A 47 2.10 5.50 1.14
C VAL A 47 2.60 6.12 2.44
N ALA A 48 1.69 6.67 3.24
CA ALA A 48 1.97 7.34 4.50
C ALA A 48 3.08 8.42 4.40
N GLY A 49 3.11 9.15 3.27
CA GLY A 49 4.12 10.18 2.99
C GLY A 49 5.45 9.65 2.45
N ILE A 50 5.58 8.34 2.22
CA ILE A 50 6.74 7.73 1.59
C ILE A 50 6.49 7.54 0.07
N PRO A 51 7.26 8.20 -0.80
CA PRO A 51 7.16 8.00 -2.24
C PRO A 51 7.59 6.58 -2.66
N ILE A 52 6.78 5.94 -3.49
CA ILE A 52 7.09 4.63 -4.10
C ILE A 52 7.82 4.87 -5.41
N SER A 53 9.15 4.95 -5.31
CA SER A 53 10.04 5.27 -6.44
C SER A 53 11.46 4.79 -6.17
N GLY A 54 12.26 4.64 -7.23
CA GLY A 54 13.65 4.22 -7.13
C GLY A 54 13.78 2.86 -6.44
N ALA A 55 14.44 2.84 -5.27
CA ALA A 55 14.63 1.65 -4.47
C ALA A 55 13.47 1.34 -3.51
N VAL A 56 12.40 2.13 -3.47
CA VAL A 56 11.27 1.90 -2.56
C VAL A 56 10.13 1.23 -3.31
N GLU A 57 9.67 0.10 -2.77
CA GLU A 57 8.57 -0.69 -3.31
C GLU A 57 7.44 -0.84 -2.30
N VAL A 58 6.26 -1.18 -2.81
CA VAL A 58 5.10 -1.54 -1.99
C VAL A 58 4.50 -2.86 -2.44
N ARG A 59 4.27 -3.75 -1.49
CA ARG A 59 3.55 -5.00 -1.68
C ARG A 59 2.11 -4.85 -1.23
N LEU A 60 1.18 -5.05 -2.16
CA LEU A 60 -0.25 -5.04 -1.89
C LEU A 60 -0.71 -6.43 -1.43
N ARG A 61 -1.45 -6.48 -0.32
CA ARG A 61 -2.07 -7.69 0.20
C ARG A 61 -3.57 -7.50 0.35
N TYR A 62 -4.32 -8.53 0.02
CA TYR A 62 -5.77 -8.56 0.20
C TYR A 62 -6.13 -9.86 0.92
N ASN A 63 -6.74 -9.75 2.10
CA ASN A 63 -7.02 -10.85 3.02
C ASN A 63 -5.78 -11.73 3.29
N GLY A 64 -4.61 -11.10 3.44
CA GLY A 64 -3.34 -11.77 3.69
C GLY A 64 -2.66 -12.35 2.43
N ARG A 65 -3.31 -12.39 1.27
CA ARG A 65 -2.69 -12.83 0.02
C ARG A 65 -2.03 -11.67 -0.71
N VAL A 66 -0.81 -11.86 -1.20
CA VAL A 66 -0.16 -10.88 -2.08
C VAL A 66 -0.89 -10.84 -3.41
N ILE A 67 -1.28 -9.65 -3.84
CA ILE A 67 -1.98 -9.43 -5.12
C ILE A 67 -1.27 -8.37 -5.95
N PRO A 68 -1.33 -8.44 -7.29
CA PRO A 68 -0.77 -7.40 -8.14
C PRO A 68 -1.59 -6.10 -8.04
N GLN A 69 -0.93 -4.94 -8.22
CA GLN A 69 -1.60 -3.63 -8.22
C GLN A 69 -2.61 -3.47 -9.37
N THR A 70 -2.57 -4.33 -10.40
CA THR A 70 -3.59 -4.36 -11.46
C THR A 70 -4.99 -4.68 -10.93
N LEU A 71 -5.09 -5.29 -9.73
CA LEU A 71 -6.36 -5.57 -9.05
C LEU A 71 -6.85 -4.42 -8.15
N LEU A 72 -6.21 -3.26 -8.15
CA LEU A 72 -6.66 -2.10 -7.38
C LEU A 72 -8.09 -1.66 -7.72
N ASN A 73 -8.57 -1.91 -8.94
CA ASN A 73 -9.93 -1.59 -9.36
C ASN A 73 -10.95 -2.71 -9.08
N ALA A 74 -10.52 -3.84 -8.50
CA ALA A 74 -11.45 -4.88 -8.08
C ALA A 74 -12.26 -4.41 -6.87
N SER A 75 -13.50 -4.89 -6.78
CA SER A 75 -14.37 -4.64 -5.63
C SER A 75 -13.76 -5.24 -4.37
N ALA A 76 -13.76 -4.47 -3.28
CA ALA A 76 -13.47 -5.00 -1.95
C ALA A 76 -14.71 -5.68 -1.38
N GLU A 77 -14.49 -6.66 -0.53
CA GLU A 77 -15.54 -7.42 0.16
C GLU A 77 -15.75 -6.85 1.57
N PRO A 78 -16.97 -6.97 2.13
CA PRO A 78 -17.22 -6.62 3.53
C PRO A 78 -16.28 -7.38 4.47
N GLY A 79 -15.72 -6.68 5.46
CA GLY A 79 -14.81 -7.28 6.45
C GLY A 79 -13.41 -7.65 5.94
N SER A 80 -13.10 -7.39 4.66
CA SER A 80 -11.79 -7.64 4.09
C SER A 80 -10.68 -6.78 4.71
N ILE A 81 -9.44 -7.27 4.63
CA ILE A 81 -8.24 -6.57 5.06
C ILE A 81 -7.38 -6.26 3.84
N ILE A 82 -7.26 -4.97 3.52
CA ILE A 82 -6.26 -4.46 2.57
C ILE A 82 -4.99 -4.11 3.37
N GLY A 83 -3.88 -4.74 2.99
CA GLY A 83 -2.55 -4.55 3.58
C GLY A 83 -1.59 -3.90 2.57
N LEU A 84 -0.77 -2.98 3.05
CA LEU A 84 0.36 -2.41 2.31
C LEU A 84 1.64 -2.64 3.11
N GLU A 85 2.64 -3.24 2.48
CA GLU A 85 3.95 -3.47 3.08
C GLU A 85 5.00 -2.69 2.28
N LEU A 86 5.71 -1.77 2.93
CA LEU A 86 6.82 -1.03 2.31
C LEU A 86 8.13 -1.76 2.56
N HIS A 87 8.96 -1.82 1.52
CA HIS A 87 10.28 -2.43 1.59
C HIS A 87 11.22 -1.78 0.57
N TYR A 88 12.54 -1.94 0.77
CA TYR A 88 13.52 -1.61 -0.26
C TYR A 88 13.59 -2.74 -1.29
N SER A 89 13.68 -2.39 -2.58
CA SER A 89 13.89 -3.35 -3.65
C SER A 89 15.22 -4.05 -3.45
N SER A 90 15.24 -5.39 -3.56
CA SER A 90 16.50 -6.15 -3.41
C SER A 90 17.45 -5.97 -4.61
N THR A 91 17.01 -5.26 -5.66
CA THR A 91 17.75 -5.04 -6.90
C THR A 91 18.48 -3.68 -6.92
N GLY A 92 18.32 -2.84 -5.88
CA GLY A 92 19.02 -1.57 -5.74
C GLY A 92 20.00 -1.60 -4.57
N ALA A 93 21.25 -1.21 -4.81
CA ALA A 93 22.33 -1.13 -3.82
C ALA A 93 21.85 -0.64 -2.45
N ILE A 94 22.19 -1.37 -1.39
CA ILE A 94 22.01 -0.96 0.00
C ILE A 94 22.80 0.36 0.17
N PRO A 95 22.15 1.52 0.42
CA PRO A 95 22.90 2.70 0.80
C PRO A 95 23.42 2.45 2.21
N ILE A 96 24.72 2.18 2.31
CA ILE A 96 25.43 2.24 3.59
C ILE A 96 25.44 3.70 4.05
N PRO A 97 24.90 4.02 5.24
CA PRO A 97 25.06 5.36 5.80
C PRO A 97 26.55 5.60 6.09
N LEU A 98 27.05 6.74 5.59
CA LEU A 98 28.36 7.32 5.96
C LEU A 98 28.35 7.79 7.42
#